data_AF-A0A091HG88-F1
#
_entry.id   AF-A0A091HG88-F1
#
_cell.length_a   1.000
_cell.length_b   1.000
_cell.length_c   1.000
_cell.angle_alpha   90.00
_cell.angle_beta   90.00
_cell.angle_gamma   90.00
#
_symmetry.space_group_name_H-M   'P 1'
#
loop_
_entity.id
_entity.type
_entity.pdbx_description
1 polymer ?
#
loop_
_entity_poly.entity_id
_entity_poly.type
_entity_poly.pdbx_seq_one_letter_code
_entity_poly.pdbx_strand_id
1 'polypeptide(L)'
;LLPLFLATFFFAVVFTFMAVTPTTVAILRCVPDKQRTFALGVQSVFLRLLGTIPGPILFGAAIDNSCTLWDINECHTTGACWVYDNESMAYQLMGISAACKLITIIFVVIAVCLYKPP
;
A
#
# COMPACT_ATOMS: atom_id res chain seq x y z
N LEU A 1 1.13 -16.12 -16.96
CA LEU A 1 1.65 -15.08 -16.05
C LEU A 1 0.68 -14.76 -14.91
N LEU A 2 -0.62 -14.64 -15.20
CA LEU A 2 -1.68 -14.41 -14.20
C LEU A 2 -1.60 -15.26 -12.90
N PRO A 3 -1.40 -16.60 -12.92
CA PRO A 3 -1.31 -17.39 -11.68
C PRO A 3 -0.08 -17.03 -10.83
N LEU A 4 1.03 -16.63 -11.45
CA LEU A 4 2.21 -16.16 -10.73
C LEU A 4 1.94 -14.82 -10.06
N PHE A 5 1.31 -13.88 -10.76
CA PHE A 5 0.88 -12.59 -10.19
C PHE A 5 -0.09 -12.77 -9.01
N LEU A 6 -1.08 -13.65 -9.15
CA LEU A 6 -2.03 -13.93 -8.07
C LEU A 6 -1.32 -14.55 -6.86
N ALA A 7 -0.38 -15.47 -7.09
CA ALA A 7 0.41 -16.08 -6.02
C ALA A 7 1.30 -15.03 -5.31
N THR A 8 2.05 -14.21 -6.06
CA THR A 8 2.90 -13.18 -5.46
C THR A 8 2.10 -12.13 -4.70
N PHE A 9 0.97 -11.70 -5.25
CA PHE A 9 0.05 -10.78 -4.59
C PHE A 9 -0.52 -11.39 -3.31
N PHE A 10 -0.94 -12.66 -3.34
CA PHE A 10 -1.43 -13.37 -2.17
C PHE A 10 -0.39 -13.40 -1.05
N PHE A 11 0.85 -13.82 -1.34
CA PHE A 11 1.91 -13.83 -0.34
C PHE A 11 2.21 -12.42 0.17
N ALA A 12 2.27 -11.41 -0.71
CA ALA A 12 2.49 -10.02 -0.32
C ALA A 12 1.42 -9.53 0.67
N VAL A 13 0.15 -9.85 0.42
CA VAL A 13 -0.97 -9.51 1.30
C VAL A 13 -0.84 -10.23 2.64
N VAL A 14 -0.55 -11.53 2.65
CA VAL A 14 -0.36 -12.33 3.88
C VAL A 14 0.76 -11.73 4.75
N PHE A 15 1.93 -11.45 4.18
CA PHE A 15 3.03 -10.82 4.91
C PHE A 15 2.69 -9.41 5.41
N THR A 16 1.86 -8.67 4.68
CA THR A 16 1.39 -7.35 5.11
C THR A 16 0.57 -7.45 6.38
N PHE A 17 -0.44 -8.31 6.41
CA PHE A 17 -1.31 -8.46 7.57
C PHE A 17 -0.59 -9.07 8.77
N MET A 18 0.30 -10.04 8.53
CA MET A 18 1.14 -10.63 9.60
C MET A 18 2.03 -9.59 10.29
N ALA A 19 2.52 -8.58 9.57
CA ALA A 19 3.38 -7.54 10.14
C ALA A 19 2.63 -6.52 11.03
N VAL A 20 1.31 -6.40 10.93
CA VAL A 20 0.54 -5.37 11.65
C VAL A 20 0.62 -5.55 13.18
N THR A 21 0.45 -6.78 13.65
CA THR A 21 0.49 -7.12 15.08
C THR A 21 1.86 -6.81 15.71
N PRO A 22 3.00 -7.32 15.20
CA PRO A 22 4.30 -7.03 15.79
C PRO A 22 4.65 -5.54 15.72
N THR A 23 4.28 -4.81 14.66
CA THR A 23 4.48 -3.35 14.61
C THR A 23 3.71 -2.62 15.71
N THR A 24 2.45 -2.98 15.93
CA THR A 24 1.63 -2.38 17.00
C THR A 24 2.20 -2.69 18.38
N VAL A 25 2.62 -3.94 18.62
CA VAL A 25 3.26 -4.33 19.89
C VAL A 25 4.56 -3.55 20.10
N ALA A 26 5.39 -3.37 19.07
CA ALA A 26 6.63 -2.60 19.17
C ALA A 26 6.36 -1.15 19.60
N ILE A 27 5.36 -0.50 19.00
CA ILE A 27 4.95 0.87 19.39
C ILE A 27 4.57 0.94 20.86
N LEU A 28 3.77 -0.02 21.35
CA LEU A 28 3.32 -0.06 22.74
C LEU A 28 4.46 -0.32 23.74
N ARG A 29 5.55 -0.95 23.33
CA ARG A 29 6.76 -1.17 24.14
C ARG A 29 7.66 0.05 24.19
N CYS A 30 7.60 0.93 23.18
CA CYS A 30 8.39 2.16 23.12
C CYS A 30 7.78 3.34 23.89
N VAL A 31 6.53 3.24 24.35
CA VAL A 31 5.80 4.32 25.02
C VAL A 31 5.33 3.94 26.44
N PRO A 32 5.29 4.90 27.39
CA PRO A 32 4.74 4.66 28.72
C PRO A 32 3.25 4.26 28.68
N ASP A 33 2.80 3.43 29.63
CA ASP A 33 1.42 2.92 29.67
C ASP A 33 0.35 4.02 29.57
N LYS A 34 0.58 5.18 30.22
CA LYS A 34 -0.35 6.32 30.23
C LYS A 34 -0.55 6.98 28.86
N GLN A 35 0.36 6.76 27.90
CA GLN A 35 0.34 7.41 26.58
C GLN A 35 0.04 6.43 25.43
N ARG A 36 -0.22 5.14 25.71
CA ARG A 36 -0.44 4.12 24.68
C ARG A 36 -1.59 4.44 23.74
N THR A 37 -2.74 4.84 24.28
CA THR A 37 -3.92 5.19 23.47
C THR A 37 -3.65 6.38 22.55
N PHE A 38 -2.88 7.36 23.03
CA PHE A 38 -2.45 8.49 22.21
C PHE A 38 -1.55 8.03 21.06
N ALA A 39 -0.56 7.19 21.34
CA ALA A 39 0.35 6.63 20.33
C ALA A 39 -0.39 5.83 19.24
N LEU A 40 -1.35 4.98 19.63
CA LEU A 40 -2.20 4.25 18.68
C LEU A 40 -3.09 5.19 17.85
N GLY A 41 -3.62 6.26 18.46
CA GLY A 41 -4.36 7.30 17.75
C GLY A 41 -3.51 7.96 16.67
N VAL A 42 -2.29 8.37 17.01
CA VAL A 42 -1.33 8.96 16.07
C VAL A 42 -0.99 7.98 14.95
N GLN A 43 -0.70 6.71 15.28
CA GLN A 43 -0.45 5.66 14.28
C GLN A 43 -1.62 5.54 13.28
N SER A 44 -2.86 5.54 13.78
CA SER A 44 -4.08 5.45 12.95
C SER A 44 -4.24 6.66 12.03
N VAL A 45 -3.95 7.86 12.53
CA VAL A 45 -3.98 9.09 11.71
C VAL A 45 -2.98 9.00 10.55
N PHE A 46 -1.73 8.61 10.83
CA PHE A 46 -0.72 8.44 9.78
C PHE A 46 -1.11 7.34 8.77
N LEU A 47 -1.62 6.20 9.24
CA LEU A 47 -2.09 5.13 8.37
C LEU A 47 -3.20 5.60 7.43
N ARG A 48 -4.11 6.44 7.92
CA ARG A 48 -5.20 6.97 7.09
C ARG A 48 -4.72 8.01 6.09
N LEU A 49 -3.93 8.97 6.55
CA LEU A 49 -3.43 10.07 5.71
C LEU A 49 -2.48 9.58 4.62
N LEU A 50 -1.58 8.67 4.94
CA LEU A 50 -0.52 8.21 4.02
C LEU A 50 -0.79 6.84 3.38
N GLY A 51 -1.77 6.09 3.91
CA GLY A 51 -2.15 4.79 3.37
C GLY A 51 -3.50 4.84 2.67
N THR A 52 -4.58 5.04 3.43
CA THR A 52 -5.94 4.84 2.91
C THR A 52 -6.40 5.91 1.93
N ILE A 53 -5.91 7.14 2.03
CA ILE A 53 -6.25 8.23 1.09
C ILE A 53 -5.44 8.09 -0.22
N PRO A 54 -4.10 8.04 -0.19
CA PRO A 54 -3.32 7.95 -1.43
C PRO A 54 -3.41 6.57 -2.08
N GLY A 55 -3.69 5.51 -1.33
CA GLY A 55 -3.80 4.14 -1.84
C GLY A 55 -4.77 4.03 -3.03
N PRO A 56 -6.07 4.31 -2.85
CA PRO A 56 -7.05 4.26 -3.93
C PRO A 56 -6.72 5.19 -5.10
N ILE A 57 -6.10 6.34 -4.85
CA ILE A 57 -5.70 7.29 -5.91
C ILE A 57 -4.58 6.70 -6.77
N LEU A 58 -3.53 6.15 -6.15
CA LEU A 58 -2.43 5.48 -6.84
C LEU A 58 -2.90 4.23 -7.60
N PHE A 59 -3.71 3.41 -6.95
CA PHE A 59 -4.26 2.21 -7.58
C PHE A 59 -5.23 2.54 -8.72
N GLY A 60 -6.05 3.58 -8.57
CA GLY A 60 -6.92 4.10 -9.64
C GLY A 60 -6.12 4.59 -10.85
N ALA A 61 -5.09 5.40 -10.61
CA ALA A 61 -4.21 5.90 -11.68
C ALA A 61 -3.44 4.76 -12.38
N ALA A 62 -3.06 3.69 -11.67
CA ALA A 62 -2.45 2.51 -12.27
C ALA A 62 -3.44 1.78 -13.19
N ILE A 63 -4.70 1.62 -12.77
CA ILE A 63 -5.73 1.01 -13.59
C ILE A 63 -5.97 1.84 -14.85
N ASP A 64 -6.09 3.16 -14.72
CA ASP A 64 -6.32 4.06 -15.85
C ASP A 64 -5.16 4.03 -16.87
N ASN A 65 -3.91 3.91 -16.40
CA ASN A 65 -2.74 3.78 -17.28
C ASN A 65 -2.70 2.45 -18.06
N SER A 66 -3.37 1.41 -17.56
CA SER A 66 -3.47 0.12 -18.26
C SER A 66 -4.57 0.09 -19.33
N CYS A 67 -5.30 1.20 -19.52
CA CYS A 67 -6.34 1.31 -20.53
C CYS A 67 -5.77 1.31 -21.95
N THR A 68 -6.22 0.38 -22.80
CA THR A 68 -5.85 0.31 -24.23
C THR A 68 -6.88 0.96 -25.13
N LEU A 69 -8.16 0.97 -24.75
CA LEU A 69 -9.24 1.54 -25.52
C LEU A 69 -10.20 2.34 -24.61
N TRP A 70 -10.16 3.65 -24.75
CA TRP A 70 -11.06 4.57 -24.06
C TRP A 70 -12.41 4.67 -24.77
N ASP A 71 -13.50 4.72 -24.00
CA ASP A 71 -14.81 5.11 -24.51
C ASP A 71 -14.80 6.59 -24.85
N ILE A 72 -15.14 6.96 -26.09
CA ILE A 72 -15.22 8.36 -26.50
C ILE A 72 -16.64 8.58 -27.03
N ASN A 73 -17.40 9.39 -26.30
CA ASN A 73 -18.78 9.72 -26.67
C ASN A 73 -18.83 10.62 -27.91
N GLU A 74 -20.01 10.75 -28.51
CA GLU A 74 -20.26 11.67 -29.65
C GLU A 74 -19.90 13.13 -29.33
N CYS A 75 -19.91 13.52 -28.05
CA CYS A 75 -19.45 14.84 -27.58
C CYS A 75 -17.93 14.93 -27.33
N HIS A 76 -17.13 13.96 -27.81
CA HIS A 76 -15.69 13.84 -27.59
C HIS A 76 -15.26 13.79 -26.11
N THR A 77 -16.16 13.38 -25.21
CA THR A 77 -15.85 13.19 -23.79
C THR A 77 -15.37 11.77 -23.53
N THR A 78 -14.22 11.64 -22.86
CA THR A 78 -13.67 10.35 -22.42
C THR A 78 -14.52 9.77 -21.28
N GLY A 79 -15.10 8.60 -21.53
CA GLY A 79 -15.85 7.80 -20.57
C GLY A 79 -14.97 6.75 -19.88
N ALA A 80 -15.57 5.61 -19.54
CA ALA A 80 -14.84 4.48 -18.95
C ALA A 80 -13.95 3.77 -19.98
N CYS A 81 -12.97 2.99 -19.53
CA CYS A 81 -12.19 2.16 -20.45
C CYS A 81 -12.95 0.88 -20.82
N TRP A 82 -12.92 0.49 -22.09
CA TRP A 82 -13.54 -0.76 -22.58
C TRP A 82 -12.62 -1.97 -22.43
N VAL A 83 -11.33 -1.78 -22.69
CA VAL A 83 -10.34 -2.88 -22.71
C VAL A 83 -9.09 -2.48 -21.94
N TYR A 84 -8.83 -3.24 -20.87
CA TYR A 84 -7.63 -3.11 -20.05
C TYR A 84 -6.61 -4.18 -20.42
N ASP A 85 -5.33 -3.79 -20.49
CA ASP A 85 -4.24 -4.74 -20.61
C ASP A 85 -3.88 -5.33 -19.23
N ASN A 86 -4.19 -6.61 -19.05
CA ASN A 86 -3.94 -7.35 -17.81
C ASN A 86 -2.46 -7.43 -17.44
N GLU A 87 -1.55 -7.49 -18.42
CA GLU A 87 -0.12 -7.61 -18.18
C GLU A 87 0.42 -6.28 -17.64
N SER A 88 0.13 -5.18 -18.32
CA SER A 88 0.48 -3.83 -17.89
C SER A 88 -0.09 -3.50 -16.50
N MET A 89 -1.37 -3.81 -16.28
CA MET A 89 -2.03 -3.63 -14.99
C MET A 89 -1.30 -4.41 -13.87
N ALA A 90 -0.98 -5.69 -14.11
CA ALA A 90 -0.29 -6.53 -13.13
C ALA A 90 1.09 -5.96 -12.75
N TYR A 91 1.88 -5.52 -13.74
CA TYR A 91 3.20 -4.92 -13.49
C TYR A 91 3.10 -3.61 -12.70
N GLN A 92 2.16 -2.73 -13.04
CA GLN A 92 1.99 -1.46 -12.34
C GLN A 92 1.53 -1.68 -10.89
N LEU A 93 0.54 -2.55 -10.66
CA LEU A 93 0.06 -2.88 -9.32
C LEU A 93 1.16 -3.50 -8.45
N MET A 94 1.91 -4.45 -9.02
CA MET A 94 3.00 -5.12 -8.29
C MET A 94 4.17 -4.15 -8.03
N GLY A 95 4.48 -3.27 -8.98
CA GLY A 95 5.50 -2.23 -8.83
C GLY A 95 5.18 -1.25 -7.69
N ILE A 96 3.95 -0.74 -7.63
CA ILE A 96 3.49 0.14 -6.54
C ILE A 96 3.57 -0.58 -5.19
N SER A 97 3.05 -1.80 -5.11
CA SER A 97 3.08 -2.62 -3.89
C SER A 97 4.52 -2.87 -3.41
N ALA A 98 5.41 -3.27 -4.32
CA ALA A 98 6.81 -3.50 -4.03
C ALA A 98 7.53 -2.22 -3.56
N ALA A 99 7.30 -1.08 -4.21
CA ALA A 99 7.87 0.20 -3.81
C ALA A 99 7.42 0.60 -2.39
N CYS A 100 6.11 0.50 -2.08
CA CYS A 100 5.59 0.77 -0.74
C CYS A 100 6.21 -0.17 0.32
N LYS A 101 6.43 -1.45 -0.03
CA LYS A 101 7.09 -2.41 0.84
C LYS A 101 8.55 -2.08 1.09
N LEU A 102 9.31 -1.71 0.06
CA LEU A 102 10.70 -1.29 0.20
C LEU A 102 10.82 -0.08 1.11
N ILE A 103 9.97 0.93 0.92
CA ILE A 103 9.92 2.11 1.79
C ILE A 103 9.65 1.68 3.24
N THR A 104 8.69 0.79 3.46
CA THR A 104 8.37 0.26 4.81
C THR A 104 9.58 -0.42 5.45
N ILE A 105 10.29 -1.27 4.70
CA ILE A 105 11.49 -1.97 5.19
C ILE A 105 12.57 -0.96 5.59
N ILE A 106 12.80 0.07 4.77
CA ILE A 106 13.77 1.14 5.07
C ILE A 106 13.40 1.84 6.39
N PHE A 107 12.14 2.24 6.57
CA PHE A 107 11.69 2.88 7.81
C PHE A 107 11.83 1.97 9.03
N VAL A 108 11.52 0.68 8.89
CA VAL A 108 11.68 -0.30 9.97
C VAL A 108 13.15 -0.50 10.32
N VAL A 109 14.03 -0.62 9.33
CA VAL A 109 15.48 -0.75 9.56
C VAL A 109 16.02 0.49 10.27
N ILE A 110 15.64 1.69 9.83
CA ILE A 110 16.02 2.94 10.51
C ILE A 110 15.50 2.96 11.95
N ALA A 111 14.24 2.58 12.18
CA ALA A 111 13.66 2.52 13.52
C ALA A 111 14.40 1.55 14.43
N VAL A 112 14.81 0.38 13.92
CA VAL A 112 15.63 -0.60 14.67
C VAL A 112 17.02 -0.05 14.96
N CYS A 113 17.67 0.63 14.02
CA CYS A 113 18.98 1.23 14.23
C CYS A 113 18.96 2.39 15.24
N LEU A 114 17.88 3.17 15.28
CA LEU A 114 17.70 4.29 16.23
C LEU A 114 17.12 3.85 17.58
N TYR A 115 16.56 2.63 17.67
CA TYR A 115 15.99 2.12 18.90
C TYR A 115 17.09 1.97 19.96
N LYS A 116 17.02 2.81 20.98
CA LYS A 116 17.86 2.68 22.17
C LYS A 116 17.07 1.93 23.24
N PRO A 117 17.53 0.76 23.68
CA PRO A 117 16.86 0.04 24.76
C PRO A 117 16.88 0.89 26.03
N PRO A 118 15.81 0.82 26.85
CA PRO A 118 15.75 1.49 28.15
C PRO A 118 16.77 0.91 29.14
#